data_AF-A0A947FA72-F1
#
_entry.id   AF-A0A947FA72-F1
#
_cell.length_a   1.000
_cell.length_b   1.000
_cell.length_c   1.000
_cell.angle_alpha   90.00
_cell.angle_beta   90.00
_cell.angle_gamma   90.00
#
_symmetry.space_group_name_H-M   'P 1'
#
loop_
_entity.id
_entity.type
_entity.pdbx_description
1 polymer ?
#
loop_
_entity_poly.entity_id
_entity_poly.type
_entity_poly.pdbx_seq_one_letter_code
_entity_poly.pdbx_strand_id
1 'polypeptide(L)'
;MSIFLDAHVHIYPIFSIDLLLGAALNNFNQQAHLLEDTESRDYVLCLTEGAGFDAFSQLQRMADLPQDHNQKRSSAAAATWLYLATSEPHCLIATNREEEYIY
;
A
#
# COMPACT_ATOMS: atom_id res chain seq x y z
N MET A 1 -15.09 -8.39 11.48
CA MET A 1 -13.96 -7.65 10.89
C MET A 1 -12.97 -8.67 10.39
N SER A 2 -12.74 -8.70 9.08
CA SER A 2 -11.85 -9.66 8.44
C SER A 2 -10.51 -9.00 8.09
N ILE A 3 -9.45 -9.80 8.05
CA ILE A 3 -8.12 -9.36 7.64
C ILE A 3 -7.72 -10.19 6.43
N PHE A 4 -7.40 -9.52 5.32
CA PHE A 4 -6.78 -10.15 4.17
C PHE A 4 -5.29 -9.82 4.15
N LEU A 5 -4.46 -10.85 4.12
CA LEU A 5 -3.03 -10.75 4.24
C LEU A 5 -2.36 -11.41 3.03
N ASP A 6 -1.53 -10.66 2.33
CA ASP A 6 -0.51 -11.24 1.47
C ASP A 6 0.83 -11.18 2.22
N ALA A 7 1.25 -12.33 2.72
CA ALA A 7 2.36 -12.44 3.66
C ALA A 7 3.74 -12.36 2.99
N HIS A 8 3.83 -12.42 1.66
CA HIS A 8 5.11 -12.53 0.98
C HIS A 8 5.08 -11.94 -0.44
N VAL A 9 5.29 -10.63 -0.54
CA VAL A 9 5.24 -9.91 -1.83
C VAL A 9 6.60 -9.38 -2.24
N HIS A 10 7.14 -9.91 -3.32
CA HIS A 10 8.36 -9.38 -3.92
C HIS A 10 8.11 -8.13 -4.73
N ILE A 11 8.89 -7.08 -4.45
CA ILE A 11 8.86 -5.85 -5.25
C ILE A 11 9.92 -5.95 -6.34
N TYR A 12 9.49 -5.73 -7.59
CA TYR A 12 10.38 -5.69 -8.74
C TYR A 12 10.51 -4.25 -9.27
N PRO A 13 11.73 -3.76 -9.58
CA PRO A 13 11.94 -2.39 -10.05
C PRO A 13 11.22 -2.03 -11.36
N ILE A 14 10.82 -3.04 -12.14
CA ILE A 14 10.12 -2.85 -13.41
C ILE A 14 8.66 -2.43 -13.23
N PHE A 15 8.10 -2.61 -12.03
CA PHE A 15 6.74 -2.20 -11.70
C PHE A 15 6.77 -1.04 -10.71
N SER A 16 5.84 -0.09 -10.87
CA SER A 16 5.65 0.96 -9.88
C SER A 16 4.98 0.41 -8.63
N ILE A 17 5.26 1.02 -7.47
CA ILE A 17 4.54 0.70 -6.22
C ILE A 17 3.04 0.95 -6.37
N ASP A 18 2.63 1.99 -7.09
CA ASP A 18 1.20 2.28 -7.31
C ASP A 18 0.50 1.15 -8.07
N LEU A 19 1.17 0.54 -9.05
CA LEU A 19 0.66 -0.62 -9.77
C LEU A 19 0.57 -1.84 -8.85
N LEU A 20 1.59 -2.06 -8.00
CA LEU A 20 1.62 -3.13 -7.02
C LEU A 20 0.45 -3.01 -6.03
N LEU A 21 0.25 -1.84 -5.43
CA LEU A 21 -0.82 -1.56 -4.47
C LEU A 21 -2.21 -1.71 -5.11
N GLY A 22 -2.39 -1.17 -6.33
CA GLY A 22 -3.65 -1.33 -7.06
C GLY A 22 -3.98 -2.79 -7.39
N ALA A 23 -2.96 -3.58 -7.77
CA ALA A 23 -3.13 -5.01 -8.01
C ALA A 23 -3.44 -5.78 -6.72
N ALA A 24 -2.74 -5.49 -5.62
CA ALA A 24 -2.98 -6.11 -4.32
C ALA A 24 -4.39 -5.83 -3.82
N LEU A 25 -4.83 -4.57 -3.88
CA LEU A 25 -6.18 -4.16 -3.50
C LEU A 25 -7.26 -4.89 -4.31
N ASN A 26 -7.10 -4.94 -5.63
CA ASN A 26 -8.03 -5.65 -6.50
C ASN A 26 -8.09 -7.14 -6.14
N ASN A 27 -6.95 -7.77 -5.84
CA ASN A 27 -6.91 -9.16 -5.41
C ASN A 27 -7.63 -9.36 -4.06
N PHE A 28 -7.40 -8.49 -3.06
CA PHE A 28 -8.11 -8.56 -1.78
C PHE A 28 -9.62 -8.37 -1.95
N ASN A 29 -10.04 -7.37 -2.73
CA ASN A 29 -11.45 -7.12 -3.03
C ASN A 29 -12.11 -8.30 -3.75
N GLN A 30 -11.42 -8.94 -4.70
CA GLN A 30 -11.91 -10.15 -5.36
C GLN A 30 -12.07 -11.32 -4.38
N GLN A 31 -11.08 -11.55 -3.51
CA GLN A 31 -11.17 -12.63 -2.51
C GLN A 31 -12.29 -12.38 -1.51
N ALA A 32 -12.45 -11.14 -1.04
CA ALA A 32 -13.54 -10.78 -0.15
C ALA A 32 -14.91 -10.97 -0.80
N HIS A 33 -15.04 -10.65 -2.09
CA HIS A 33 -16.26 -10.89 -2.84
C HIS A 33 -16.58 -12.39 -2.97
N LEU A 34 -15.58 -13.22 -3.26
CA LEU A 34 -15.74 -14.68 -3.34
C LEU A 34 -16.14 -15.32 -2.01
N LEU A 35 -15.73 -14.73 -0.89
CA LEU A 35 -16.11 -15.17 0.46
C LEU A 35 -17.46 -14.61 0.93
N GLU A 36 -18.16 -13.84 0.09
CA GLU A 36 -19.38 -13.10 0.45
C GLU A 36 -19.21 -12.24 1.72
N ASP A 37 -17.99 -11.77 1.96
CA ASP A 37 -17.70 -10.95 3.14
C ASP A 37 -18.30 -9.56 2.93
N THR A 38 -19.28 -9.18 3.72
CA THR A 38 -19.91 -7.85 3.67
C THR A 38 -19.49 -6.92 4.80
N GLU A 39 -18.60 -7.36 5.69
CA GLU A 39 -18.14 -6.57 6.83
C GLU A 39 -17.00 -5.62 6.47
N SER A 40 -16.63 -4.77 7.43
CA SER A 40 -15.39 -3.97 7.37
C SER A 40 -14.16 -4.87 7.34
N ARG A 41 -13.15 -4.46 6.58
CA ARG A 41 -11.97 -5.26 6.25
C ARG A 41 -10.69 -4.45 6.40
N ASP A 42 -9.64 -5.15 6.81
CA ASP A 42 -8.27 -4.63 6.76
C ASP A 42 -7.45 -5.42 5.74
N TYR A 43 -6.56 -4.71 5.05
CA TYR A 43 -5.69 -5.27 4.03
C TYR A 43 -4.23 -5.10 4.45
N VAL A 44 -3.47 -6.19 4.48
CA VAL A 44 -2.07 -6.18 4.90
C VAL A 44 -1.20 -6.76 3.79
N LEU A 45 -0.18 -6.01 3.39
CA LEU A 45 0.75 -6.36 2.31
C LEU A 45 2.18 -6.44 2.86
N CYS A 46 2.66 -7.65 3.13
CA CYS A 46 4.02 -7.85 3.63
C CYS A 46 5.04 -7.84 2.48
N LEU A 47 5.76 -6.73 2.37
CA LEU A 47 6.81 -6.53 1.37
C LEU A 47 8.05 -7.35 1.70
N THR A 48 8.54 -8.12 0.73
CA THR A 48 9.78 -8.88 0.80
C THR A 48 10.78 -8.33 -0.21
N GLU A 49 11.84 -7.73 0.30
CA GLU A 49 12.85 -7.06 -0.52
C GLU A 49 14.03 -7.99 -0.80
N GLY A 50 14.51 -7.97 -2.05
CA GLY A 50 15.77 -8.61 -2.41
C GLY A 50 16.97 -7.80 -1.94
N ALA A 51 18.14 -8.45 -1.84
CA ALA A 51 19.38 -7.78 -1.50
C ALA A 51 19.67 -6.61 -2.48
N GLY A 52 19.88 -5.41 -1.93
CA GLY A 52 20.14 -4.20 -2.71
C GLY A 52 18.88 -3.44 -3.16
N PHE A 53 17.68 -3.90 -2.76
CA PHE A 53 16.43 -3.18 -2.96
C PHE A 53 15.96 -2.59 -1.64
N ASP A 54 15.61 -1.30 -1.65
CA ASP A 54 15.27 -0.50 -0.46
C ASP A 54 13.98 0.29 -0.75
N ALA A 55 12.90 -0.41 -1.08
CA ALA A 55 11.62 0.24 -1.38
C ALA A 55 10.90 0.66 -0.11
N PHE A 56 10.96 -0.11 0.98
CA PHE A 56 10.34 0.27 2.24
C PHE A 56 10.90 1.60 2.75
N SER A 57 12.23 1.79 2.76
CA SER A 57 12.78 3.08 3.20
C SER A 57 12.50 4.21 2.20
N GLN A 58 12.23 3.92 0.93
CA GLN A 58 11.75 4.93 -0.02
C GLN A 58 10.31 5.35 0.31
N LEU A 59 9.44 4.39 0.63
CA LEU A 59 8.06 4.64 1.05
C LEU A 59 8.02 5.36 2.40
N GLN A 60 8.86 4.98 3.35
CA GLN A 60 9.02 5.67 4.63
C GLN A 60 9.42 7.13 4.42
N ARG A 61 10.41 7.38 3.57
CA ARG A 61 10.81 8.75 3.21
C ARG A 61 9.68 9.55 2.59
N MET A 62 8.73 8.92 1.90
CA MET A 62 7.54 9.60 1.37
C MET A 62 6.52 9.86 2.49
N ALA A 63 6.32 8.91 3.40
CA ALA A 63 5.44 9.07 4.56
C ALA A 63 5.90 10.15 5.54
N ASP A 64 7.20 10.39 5.65
CA ASP A 64 7.79 11.42 6.51
C ASP A 64 7.64 12.85 5.94
N LEU A 65 7.26 13.00 4.67
CA LEU A 65 7.05 14.32 4.06
C LEU A 65 5.73 14.94 4.58
N PRO A 66 5.67 16.28 4.75
CA PRO A 66 4.42 16.96 5.08
C PRO A 66 3.32 16.59 4.07
N GLN A 67 2.08 16.39 4.53
CA GLN A 67 0.98 15.90 3.69
C GLN A 67 0.78 16.71 2.40
N ASP A 68 0.96 18.04 2.44
CA ASP A 68 0.89 18.92 1.26
C ASP A 68 1.94 18.59 0.19
N HIS A 69 3.12 18.11 0.61
CA HIS A 69 4.18 17.67 -0.31
C HIS A 69 3.92 16.26 -0.85
N ASN A 70 3.29 15.40 -0.05
CA ASN A 70 2.91 14.06 -0.45
C ASN A 70 1.76 14.11 -1.49
N GLN A 71 0.78 14.99 -1.27
CA GLN A 71 -0.31 15.27 -2.22
C GLN A 71 0.19 15.93 -3.53
N LYS A 72 1.19 16.81 -3.47
CA LYS A 72 1.78 17.44 -4.68
C LYS A 72 2.63 16.50 -5.52
N ARG A 73 3.17 15.41 -4.96
CA ARG A 73 3.76 14.32 -5.76
C ARG A 73 2.68 13.41 -6.34
N SER A 74 1.57 13.24 -5.61
CA SER A 74 0.34 12.56 -6.04
C SER A 74 -0.44 13.32 -7.14
N SER A 75 -0.20 14.63 -7.34
CA SER A 75 -0.88 15.44 -8.36
C SER A 75 -0.27 15.35 -9.77
N ALA A 76 0.90 14.70 -9.93
CA ALA A 76 1.22 14.09 -11.22
C ALA A 76 0.14 13.03 -11.46
N ALA A 77 -0.55 13.08 -12.60
CA ALA A 77 -1.74 12.26 -12.92
C ALA A 77 -1.61 10.73 -12.76
N ALA A 78 -0.48 10.22 -12.26
CA ALA A 78 -0.12 8.83 -12.05
C ALA A 78 -0.03 8.38 -10.58
N ALA A 79 0.12 9.26 -9.58
CA ALA A 79 0.35 8.83 -8.20
C ALA A 79 -0.96 8.81 -7.38
N THR A 80 -1.61 7.65 -7.37
CA THR A 80 -2.94 7.42 -6.77
C THR A 80 -2.91 7.28 -5.23
N TRP A 81 -1.74 7.06 -4.64
CA TRP A 81 -1.58 6.68 -3.23
C TRP A 81 -0.87 7.75 -2.38
N LEU A 82 -1.35 7.91 -1.15
CA LEU A 82 -0.76 8.67 -0.06
C LEU A 82 -0.18 7.68 0.96
N TYR A 83 1.01 7.99 1.48
CA TYR A 83 1.68 7.17 2.48
C TYR A 83 1.70 7.87 3.83
N LEU A 84 1.35 7.16 4.89
CA LEU A 84 1.30 7.67 6.27
C LEU A 84 2.10 6.76 7.18
N ALA A 85 2.89 7.35 8.08
CA ALA A 85 3.64 6.60 9.08
C ALA A 85 2.68 6.03 10.14
N THR A 86 2.99 4.83 10.64
CA THR A 86 2.30 4.26 11.81
C THR A 86 3.16 4.42 13.06
N SER A 87 2.66 3.99 14.23
CA SER A 87 3.47 3.88 15.44
C SER A 87 4.54 2.79 15.35
N GLU A 88 4.39 1.84 14.42
CA GLU A 88 5.32 0.74 14.21
C GLU A 88 6.33 1.11 13.10
N PRO A 89 7.64 1.05 13.36
CA PRO A 89 8.67 1.55 12.43
C PRO A 89 8.81 0.74 11.13
N HIS A 90 8.17 -0.43 11.07
CA HIS A 90 8.19 -1.34 9.93
C HIS A 90 6.82 -1.46 9.26
N CYS A 91 5.91 -0.51 9.52
CA CYS A 91 4.56 -0.50 8.97
C CYS A 91 4.18 0.92 8.53
N LEU A 92 3.57 1.01 7.36
CA LEU A 92 3.09 2.23 6.74
C LEU A 92 1.64 2.01 6.32
N ILE A 93 0.85 3.07 6.30
CA ILE A 93 -0.48 3.02 5.67
C ILE A 93 -0.36 3.62 4.28
N ALA A 94 -0.73 2.87 3.27
CA ALA A 94 -1.03 3.37 1.94
C ALA A 94 -2.54 3.61 1.83
N THR A 95 -2.94 4.84 1.45
CA THR A 95 -4.34 5.19 1.24
C THR A 95 -4.56 5.87 -0.10
N ASN A 96 -5.68 5.57 -0.77
CA ASN A 96 -6.04 6.17 -2.04
C ASN A 96 -7.15 7.23 -1.88
N ARG A 97 -7.61 7.80 -3.01
CA ARG A 97 -8.69 8.81 -3.02
C ARG A 97 -10.07 8.26 -2.63
N GLU A 98 -10.24 6.94 -2.67
CA GLU A 98 -11.45 6.24 -2.27
C GLU A 98 -11.44 5.91 -0.77
N GLU A 99 -10.42 6.39 -0.04
CA GLU A 99 -10.20 6.12 1.38
C GLU A 99 -10.06 4.62 1.68
N GLU A 100 -9.58 3.84 0.71
CA GLU A 100 -9.15 2.47 0.95
C GLU A 100 -7.76 2.46 1.61
N TYR A 101 -7.53 1.52 2.52
CA TYR A 101 -6.30 1.43 3.30
C TYR A 101 -5.63 0.07 3.09
N ILE A 102 -4.31 0.11 2.87
CA ILE A 102 -3.42 -1.05 2.94
C ILE A 102 -2.34 -0.76 3.96
N TYR A 103 -2.10 -1.71 4.85
CA TYR A 103 -1.01 -1.72 5.83
C TYR A 103 0.20 -2.49 5.31
#